data_AF-A0A1U9MFY3-F1
#
_entry.id   AF-A0A1U9MFY3-F1
#
_cell.length_a   1.000
_cell.length_b   1.000
_cell.length_c   1.000
_cell.angle_alpha   90.00
_cell.angle_beta   90.00
_cell.angle_gamma   90.00
#
_symmetry.space_group_name_H-M   'P 1'
#
loop_
_entity.id
_entity.type
_entity.pdbx_description
1 polymer ?
#
loop_
_entity_poly.entity_id
_entity_poly.type
_entity_poly.pdbx_seq_one_letter_code
_entity_poly.pdbx_strand_id
1 'polypeptide(L)'
;MTAMKSDLVIIIDDREWVPEVLRNIVGHRRFGDITLRRRKLYHTLVDSLPISMRDNVFHLTQNDDCKALHDLFSASKTRISAFVISTRAAFQDSGDLEKLVLRLPYAYENFTDKRFQPLLAYFYDMHDLIVMWDLFSCSPITRWEKFWNDEAQLEVNRPIDLAKISDFLQYSSGSTETRHFNSVKIDSLYYTKSSEDRNKMKAEYCFYHLASERMKPWFVETFDFKEDNDQSSYRMMRYYFADAALQWIHNAFTEETFLPFIQRIMAFLSDRPQKAVDRDEMLQTTRELYVNKVEKRIKQFLDSHLGKKINLQLSASDAEFEIKHLQSRYLDIYRSLEKKLLLDSLCFGHGDPCFSNILYDQTHHFLKFIDPKGAVREEQLWTHPFYDICKISHSVLGNYDFINNDLFQVSFDDKNRLCLDLKCPDNQKLKNIFIEEIKKQKLDIKLIRLCEASLFLSMLPLHLDHPNKVMAFILTAKKILDEVQGEQ
;
A
#
# COMPACT_ATOMS: atom_id res chain seq x y z
N MET A 1 -47.97 10.64 16.63
CA MET A 1 -48.19 10.37 15.19
C MET A 1 -47.13 9.37 14.75
N THR A 2 -47.48 8.10 14.89
CA THR A 2 -46.69 6.93 14.53
C THR A 2 -47.15 6.50 13.14
N ALA A 3 -46.36 6.79 12.11
CA ALA A 3 -46.66 6.39 10.74
C ALA A 3 -45.44 5.68 10.13
N MET A 4 -45.60 4.36 9.99
CA MET A 4 -44.88 3.39 9.17
C MET A 4 -43.35 3.52 9.07
N LYS A 5 -42.65 2.73 9.90
CA LYS A 5 -41.24 2.39 9.66
C LYS A 5 -41.22 1.42 8.47
N SER A 6 -40.94 1.90 7.26
CA SER A 6 -40.65 1.02 6.12
C SER A 6 -39.37 0.25 6.44
N ASP A 7 -39.39 -1.07 6.23
CA ASP A 7 -38.17 -1.87 6.31
C ASP A 7 -37.26 -1.46 5.15
N LEU A 8 -36.01 -1.13 5.46
CA LEU A 8 -34.99 -0.76 4.47
C LEU A 8 -34.07 -1.95 4.25
N VAL A 9 -33.94 -2.38 3.00
CA VAL A 9 -32.99 -3.41 2.57
C VAL A 9 -31.79 -2.73 1.91
N ILE A 10 -30.60 -2.97 2.45
CA ILE A 10 -29.34 -2.48 1.87
C ILE A 10 -28.72 -3.59 1.02
N ILE A 11 -28.40 -3.25 -0.21
CA ILE A 11 -27.82 -4.16 -1.20
C ILE A 11 -26.48 -3.58 -1.64
N ILE A 12 -25.40 -4.33 -1.42
CA ILE A 12 -24.08 -4.00 -1.92
C ILE A 12 -23.85 -4.79 -3.21
N ASP A 13 -23.79 -4.09 -4.34
CA ASP A 13 -23.55 -4.65 -5.66
C ASP A 13 -22.03 -4.69 -5.97
N ASP A 14 -21.43 -5.87 -5.76
CA ASP A 14 -20.01 -6.18 -6.00
C ASP A 14 -19.80 -7.10 -7.21
N ARG A 15 -20.77 -7.12 -8.13
CA ARG A 15 -20.72 -8.01 -9.29
C ARG A 15 -19.74 -7.53 -10.37
N GLU A 16 -19.30 -6.28 -10.32
CA GLU A 16 -18.42 -5.69 -11.31
C GLU A 16 -16.93 -6.01 -11.07
N TRP A 17 -16.25 -6.40 -12.14
CA TRP A 17 -14.80 -6.53 -12.19
C TRP A 17 -14.15 -5.21 -12.56
N VAL A 18 -12.93 -4.98 -12.07
CA VAL A 18 -12.20 -3.75 -12.39
C VAL A 18 -11.94 -3.59 -13.90
N PRO A 19 -12.06 -2.36 -14.45
CA PRO A 19 -11.74 -2.08 -15.84
C PRO A 19 -10.25 -2.27 -16.11
N GLU A 20 -9.88 -2.43 -17.39
CA GLU A 20 -8.50 -2.70 -17.83
C GLU A 20 -7.48 -1.72 -17.27
N VAL A 21 -7.81 -0.42 -17.27
CA VAL A 21 -6.96 0.65 -16.72
C VAL A 21 -6.56 0.39 -15.25
N LEU A 22 -7.45 -0.21 -14.46
CA LEU A 22 -7.19 -0.55 -13.07
C LEU A 22 -6.62 -1.95 -12.88
N ARG A 23 -6.74 -2.85 -13.87
CA ARG A 23 -6.10 -4.19 -13.79
C ARG A 23 -4.59 -4.09 -13.69
N ASN A 24 -3.99 -3.07 -14.31
CA ASN A 24 -2.55 -2.80 -14.18
C ASN A 24 -2.17 -2.30 -12.77
N ILE A 25 -3.15 -1.90 -11.95
CA ILE A 25 -2.93 -1.40 -10.59
C ILE A 25 -3.29 -2.44 -9.54
N VAL A 26 -4.43 -3.10 -9.69
CA VAL A 26 -4.97 -4.03 -8.68
C VAL A 26 -5.13 -5.45 -9.21
N GLY A 27 -4.67 -5.77 -10.41
CA GLY A 27 -4.87 -7.09 -11.01
C GLY A 27 -6.33 -7.39 -11.37
N HIS A 28 -6.60 -8.62 -11.79
CA HIS A 28 -7.94 -9.07 -12.18
C HIS A 28 -8.77 -9.44 -10.94
N ARG A 29 -9.59 -8.50 -10.45
CA ARG A 29 -10.45 -8.69 -9.26
C ARG A 29 -11.75 -7.86 -9.31
N ARG A 30 -12.64 -8.12 -8.36
CA ARG A 30 -13.82 -7.29 -8.06
C ARG A 30 -13.40 -6.06 -7.25
N PHE A 31 -14.22 -5.01 -7.28
CA PHE A 31 -13.97 -3.81 -6.48
C PHE A 31 -13.96 -4.13 -4.98
N GLY A 32 -14.89 -4.93 -4.48
CA GLY A 32 -14.97 -5.29 -3.07
C GLY A 32 -13.74 -6.03 -2.54
N ASP A 33 -12.99 -6.71 -3.41
CA ASP A 33 -11.74 -7.43 -3.08
C ASP A 33 -10.47 -6.56 -3.12
N ILE A 34 -10.60 -5.28 -3.48
CA ILE A 34 -9.49 -4.34 -3.40
C ILE A 34 -9.28 -3.97 -1.93
N THR A 35 -8.13 -4.34 -1.39
CA THR A 35 -7.65 -3.87 -0.07
C THR A 35 -7.02 -2.49 -0.18
N LEU A 36 -7.61 -1.49 0.49
CA LEU A 36 -7.01 -0.18 0.74
C LEU A 36 -7.02 0.07 2.26
N ARG A 37 -6.01 0.75 2.83
CA ARG A 37 -5.91 0.97 4.28
C ARG A 37 -6.09 -0.31 5.11
N ARG A 38 -5.50 -1.43 4.66
CA ARG A 38 -5.55 -2.74 5.34
C ARG A 38 -6.97 -3.35 5.41
N ARG A 39 -7.94 -2.80 4.67
CA ARG A 39 -9.33 -3.27 4.65
C ARG A 39 -9.86 -3.38 3.23
N LYS A 40 -10.60 -4.45 2.96
CA LYS A 40 -11.28 -4.63 1.67
C LYS A 40 -12.34 -3.54 1.48
N LEU A 41 -12.49 -3.01 0.26
CA LEU A 41 -13.49 -1.98 -0.05
C LEU A 41 -14.90 -2.38 0.37
N TYR A 42 -15.26 -3.66 0.20
CA TYR A 42 -16.53 -4.18 0.69
C TYR A 42 -16.73 -3.90 2.19
N HIS A 43 -15.76 -4.29 3.03
CA HIS A 43 -15.84 -4.08 4.47
C HIS A 43 -15.78 -2.60 4.84
N THR A 44 -15.00 -1.79 4.12
CA THR A 44 -15.00 -0.33 4.31
C THR A 44 -16.39 0.26 4.08
N LEU A 45 -17.10 -0.18 3.04
CA LEU A 45 -18.45 0.28 2.74
C LEU A 45 -19.45 -0.16 3.81
N VAL A 46 -19.39 -1.42 4.25
CA VAL A 46 -20.23 -1.94 5.34
C VAL A 46 -19.99 -1.19 6.65
N ASP A 47 -18.74 -0.91 7.01
CA ASP A 47 -18.43 -0.17 8.25
C ASP A 47 -18.92 1.27 8.22
N SER A 48 -19.02 1.88 7.04
CA SER A 48 -19.58 3.22 6.85
C SER A 48 -21.12 3.26 6.97
N LEU A 49 -21.78 2.10 7.12
CA LEU A 49 -23.21 2.05 7.42
C LEU A 49 -23.49 2.23 8.93
N PRO A 50 -24.70 2.69 9.30
CA PRO A 50 -25.13 2.72 10.70
C PRO A 50 -25.00 1.33 11.34
N ILE A 51 -24.53 1.28 12.59
CA ILE A 51 -24.26 0.01 13.31
C ILE A 51 -25.45 -0.95 13.26
N SER A 52 -26.68 -0.43 13.42
CA SER A 52 -27.91 -1.23 13.41
C SER A 52 -28.26 -1.87 12.06
N MET A 53 -27.56 -1.53 10.99
CA MET A 53 -27.83 -1.99 9.63
C MET A 53 -26.70 -2.86 9.04
N ARG A 54 -25.55 -2.97 9.72
CA ARG A 54 -24.37 -3.69 9.20
C ARG A 54 -24.57 -5.19 9.04
N ASP A 55 -25.38 -5.79 9.91
CA ASP A 55 -25.62 -7.24 9.91
C ASP A 55 -26.69 -7.66 8.88
N ASN A 56 -27.44 -6.71 8.31
CA ASN A 56 -28.58 -6.95 7.42
C ASN A 56 -28.33 -6.39 6.02
N VAL A 57 -27.20 -6.75 5.42
CA VAL A 57 -26.79 -6.30 4.09
C VAL A 57 -26.75 -7.49 3.12
N PHE A 58 -27.34 -7.31 1.94
CA PHE A 58 -27.21 -8.27 0.84
C PHE A 58 -25.96 -7.97 0.03
N HIS A 59 -24.97 -8.86 0.07
CA HIS A 59 -23.76 -8.75 -0.75
C HIS A 59 -23.92 -9.55 -2.03
N LEU A 60 -24.03 -8.86 -3.16
CA LEU A 60 -24.13 -9.49 -4.47
C LEU A 60 -22.74 -9.56 -5.10
N THR A 61 -22.20 -10.76 -5.25
CA THR A 61 -20.93 -11.02 -5.94
C THR A 61 -21.16 -11.64 -7.31
N GLN A 62 -22.27 -12.33 -7.51
CA GLN A 62 -22.65 -12.93 -8.79
C GLN A 62 -24.16 -12.74 -9.04
N ASN A 63 -24.58 -12.95 -10.28
CA ASN A 63 -25.99 -12.77 -10.66
C ASN A 63 -26.93 -13.70 -9.89
N ASP A 64 -26.47 -14.92 -9.56
CA ASP A 64 -27.26 -15.89 -8.79
C ASP A 64 -27.55 -15.45 -7.35
N ASP A 65 -26.76 -14.54 -6.77
CA ASP A 65 -26.98 -14.02 -5.41
C ASP A 65 -28.29 -13.21 -5.31
N CYS A 66 -28.85 -12.79 -6.46
CA CYS A 66 -30.12 -12.07 -6.51
C CYS A 66 -31.32 -12.95 -6.13
N LYS A 67 -31.20 -14.29 -6.16
CA LYS A 67 -32.33 -15.20 -5.87
C LYS A 67 -32.88 -15.02 -4.46
N ALA A 68 -32.01 -14.99 -3.45
CA ALA A 68 -32.42 -14.78 -2.06
C ALA A 68 -33.10 -13.42 -1.86
N LEU A 69 -32.64 -12.40 -2.59
CA LEU A 69 -33.25 -11.08 -2.60
C LEU A 69 -34.65 -11.13 -3.25
N HIS A 70 -34.80 -11.80 -4.39
CA HIS A 70 -36.09 -12.01 -5.06
C HIS A 70 -37.10 -12.75 -4.17
N ASP A 71 -36.65 -13.78 -3.45
CA ASP A 71 -37.52 -14.58 -2.58
C ASP A 71 -37.98 -13.76 -1.37
N LEU A 72 -37.08 -13.01 -0.74
CA LEU A 72 -37.43 -12.04 0.31
C LEU A 72 -38.48 -11.05 -0.20
N PHE A 73 -38.26 -10.54 -1.40
CA PHE A 73 -39.10 -9.55 -2.04
C PHE A 73 -40.50 -10.10 -2.36
N SER A 74 -40.57 -11.30 -2.93
CA SER A 74 -41.83 -11.96 -3.29
C SER A 74 -42.65 -12.36 -2.06
N ALA A 75 -42.02 -12.60 -0.92
CA ALA A 75 -42.67 -13.01 0.32
C ALA A 75 -43.20 -11.85 1.17
N SER A 76 -42.72 -10.62 0.95
CA SER A 76 -43.10 -9.47 1.75
C SER A 76 -44.55 -9.01 1.45
N LYS A 77 -45.31 -8.73 2.52
CA LYS A 77 -46.67 -8.16 2.43
C LYS A 77 -46.71 -6.68 2.81
N THR A 78 -45.59 -6.12 3.25
CA THR A 78 -45.43 -4.74 3.68
C THR A 78 -44.52 -4.00 2.71
N ARG A 79 -44.65 -2.68 2.62
CA ARG A 79 -43.77 -1.87 1.78
C ARG A 79 -42.34 -1.93 2.32
N ILE A 80 -41.41 -2.36 1.47
CA ILE A 80 -39.98 -2.36 1.72
C ILE A 80 -39.32 -1.36 0.77
N SER A 81 -38.39 -0.58 1.28
CA SER A 81 -37.52 0.27 0.46
C SER A 81 -36.20 -0.45 0.21
N ALA A 82 -35.62 -0.27 -0.98
CA ALA A 82 -34.34 -0.88 -1.34
C ALA A 82 -33.29 0.20 -1.61
N PHE A 83 -32.10 0.04 -1.04
CA PHE A 83 -30.95 0.90 -1.33
C PHE A 83 -29.83 0.05 -1.89
N VAL A 84 -29.57 0.22 -3.19
CA VAL A 84 -28.48 -0.46 -3.89
C VAL A 84 -27.28 0.47 -3.97
N ILE A 85 -26.11 -0.02 -3.58
CA ILE A 85 -24.85 0.70 -3.69
C ILE A 85 -23.76 -0.20 -4.27
N SER A 86 -23.03 0.29 -5.27
CA SER A 86 -21.90 -0.43 -5.84
C SER A 86 -20.68 -0.36 -4.93
N THR A 87 -19.88 -1.43 -4.86
CA THR A 87 -18.56 -1.41 -4.20
C THR A 87 -17.54 -0.48 -4.86
N ARG A 88 -17.83 -0.02 -6.08
CA ARG A 88 -17.08 1.01 -6.81
C ARG A 88 -17.40 2.43 -6.32
N ALA A 89 -18.46 2.60 -5.53
CA ALA A 89 -18.80 3.87 -4.91
C ALA A 89 -17.88 4.13 -3.70
N ALA A 90 -17.27 5.30 -3.66
CA ALA A 90 -16.52 5.76 -2.50
C ALA A 90 -17.00 7.15 -2.04
N PHE A 91 -16.94 7.38 -0.74
CA PHE A 91 -17.27 8.68 -0.13
C PHE A 91 -16.00 9.31 0.40
N GLN A 92 -15.82 10.61 0.15
CA GLN A 92 -14.63 11.34 0.60
C GLN A 92 -14.62 11.46 2.13
N ASP A 93 -15.76 11.84 2.72
CA ASP A 93 -15.94 11.90 4.16
C ASP A 93 -16.54 10.60 4.70
N SER A 94 -15.92 10.06 5.76
CA SER A 94 -16.28 8.75 6.34
C SER A 94 -17.73 8.65 6.83
N GLY A 95 -18.34 9.77 7.20
CA GLY A 95 -19.73 9.85 7.70
C GLY A 95 -20.77 10.14 6.63
N ASP A 96 -20.41 10.34 5.36
CA ASP A 96 -21.37 10.76 4.34
C ASP A 96 -22.36 9.67 3.95
N LEU A 97 -21.88 8.43 3.84
CA LEU A 97 -22.75 7.28 3.62
C LEU A 97 -23.67 7.06 4.82
N GLU A 98 -23.16 7.14 6.05
CA GLU A 98 -23.97 6.99 7.26
C GLU A 98 -25.09 8.03 7.31
N LYS A 99 -24.77 9.31 7.09
CA LYS A 99 -25.76 10.41 7.02
C LYS A 99 -26.80 10.18 5.92
N LEU A 100 -26.37 9.68 4.76
CA LEU A 100 -27.28 9.37 3.65
C LEU A 100 -28.25 8.26 4.07
N VAL A 101 -27.74 7.14 4.58
CA VAL A 101 -28.54 5.98 5.00
C VAL A 101 -29.53 6.33 6.11
N LEU A 102 -29.13 7.15 7.08
CA LEU A 102 -30.02 7.60 8.17
C LEU A 102 -31.19 8.48 7.67
N ARG A 103 -31.08 9.09 6.48
CA ARG A 103 -32.14 9.90 5.87
C ARG A 103 -33.08 9.11 4.97
N LEU A 104 -32.67 7.93 4.49
CA LEU A 104 -33.47 7.10 3.58
C LEU A 104 -34.88 6.78 4.09
N PRO A 105 -35.12 6.51 5.40
CA PRO A 105 -36.48 6.27 5.90
C PRO A 105 -37.45 7.46 5.73
N TYR A 106 -36.94 8.65 5.42
CA TYR A 106 -37.71 9.88 5.21
C TYR A 106 -37.79 10.28 3.72
N ALA A 107 -37.17 9.52 2.82
CA ALA A 107 -37.32 9.74 1.38
C ALA A 107 -38.66 9.19 0.91
N TYR A 108 -39.36 9.90 0.02
CA TYR A 108 -40.69 9.54 -0.50
C TYR A 108 -40.70 9.30 -2.02
N GLU A 109 -39.54 9.31 -2.65
CA GLU A 109 -39.33 9.16 -4.10
C GLU A 109 -38.06 8.35 -4.36
N ASN A 110 -37.97 7.71 -5.52
CA ASN A 110 -36.74 7.03 -5.92
C ASN A 110 -35.70 8.09 -6.31
N PHE A 111 -34.42 7.74 -6.14
CA PHE A 111 -33.34 8.64 -6.55
C PHE A 111 -32.07 7.89 -6.87
N THR A 112 -31.17 8.57 -7.57
CA THR A 112 -29.83 8.05 -7.91
C THR A 112 -28.76 9.14 -7.84
N ASP A 113 -27.47 8.78 -7.84
CA ASP A 113 -26.38 9.73 -7.94
C ASP A 113 -26.17 10.27 -9.37
N LYS A 114 -26.41 9.44 -10.38
CA LYS A 114 -26.15 9.76 -11.80
C LYS A 114 -27.22 9.13 -12.70
N ARG A 115 -27.52 9.78 -13.82
CA ARG A 115 -28.55 9.33 -14.79
C ARG A 115 -28.15 8.10 -15.60
N PHE A 116 -26.85 7.83 -15.66
CA PHE A 116 -26.26 6.71 -16.39
C PHE A 116 -25.20 6.08 -15.53
N GLN A 117 -25.12 4.75 -15.56
CA GLN A 117 -24.15 3.98 -14.80
C GLN A 117 -24.11 4.39 -13.31
N PRO A 118 -25.27 4.37 -12.63
CA PRO A 118 -25.37 4.82 -11.25
C PRO A 118 -24.46 4.02 -10.33
N LEU A 119 -23.85 4.72 -9.37
CA LEU A 119 -23.11 4.10 -8.27
C LEU A 119 -24.03 3.72 -7.11
N LEU A 120 -25.16 4.41 -6.99
CA LEU A 120 -26.21 4.08 -6.04
C LEU A 120 -27.61 4.33 -6.63
N ALA A 121 -28.57 3.58 -6.12
CA ALA A 121 -29.99 3.73 -6.45
C ALA A 121 -30.82 3.45 -5.20
N TYR A 122 -31.71 4.38 -4.87
CA TYR A 122 -32.73 4.18 -3.85
C TYR A 122 -34.08 3.98 -4.52
N PHE A 123 -34.79 2.95 -4.07
CA PHE A 123 -36.16 2.66 -4.44
C PHE A 123 -37.02 2.82 -3.19
N TYR A 124 -37.91 3.81 -3.23
CA TYR A 124 -38.89 4.06 -2.19
C TYR A 124 -39.82 2.85 -1.99
N ASP A 125 -40.24 2.27 -3.10
CA ASP A 125 -40.95 1.00 -3.15
C ASP A 125 -40.15 -0.02 -3.98
N MET A 126 -39.84 -1.15 -3.36
CA MET A 126 -39.19 -2.29 -3.99
C MET A 126 -39.88 -2.79 -5.28
N HIS A 127 -41.18 -2.54 -5.47
CA HIS A 127 -41.88 -2.94 -6.70
C HIS A 127 -41.24 -2.34 -7.94
N ASP A 128 -40.69 -1.12 -7.86
CA ASP A 128 -40.00 -0.47 -8.96
C ASP A 128 -38.71 -1.21 -9.35
N LEU A 129 -38.00 -1.76 -8.36
CA LEU A 129 -36.84 -2.63 -8.61
C LEU A 129 -37.26 -3.98 -9.22
N ILE A 130 -38.40 -4.54 -8.80
CA ILE A 130 -38.95 -5.79 -9.38
C ILE A 130 -39.36 -5.59 -10.85
N VAL A 131 -39.93 -4.44 -11.20
CA VAL A 131 -40.23 -4.11 -12.61
C VAL A 131 -38.96 -4.11 -13.46
N MET A 132 -37.82 -3.79 -12.86
CA MET A 132 -36.50 -3.80 -13.49
C MET A 132 -35.70 -5.09 -13.22
N TRP A 133 -36.33 -6.15 -12.71
CA TRP A 133 -35.63 -7.31 -12.19
C TRP A 133 -34.79 -8.07 -13.22
N ASP A 134 -35.27 -8.21 -14.45
CA ASP A 134 -34.50 -8.87 -15.52
C ASP A 134 -33.18 -8.12 -15.79
N LEU A 135 -33.22 -6.79 -15.79
CA LEU A 135 -32.02 -5.97 -15.92
C LEU A 135 -31.12 -6.07 -14.68
N PHE A 136 -31.72 -6.02 -13.49
CA PHE A 136 -30.99 -6.08 -12.22
C PHE A 136 -30.32 -7.42 -11.97
N SER A 137 -30.98 -8.53 -12.28
CA SER A 137 -30.46 -9.88 -12.06
C SER A 137 -29.35 -10.22 -13.05
N CYS A 138 -29.38 -9.70 -14.27
CA CYS A 138 -28.38 -9.99 -15.29
C CYS A 138 -27.17 -9.04 -15.29
N SER A 139 -27.30 -7.82 -14.73
CA SER A 139 -26.25 -6.80 -14.80
C SER A 139 -26.13 -5.95 -13.53
N PRO A 140 -24.90 -5.60 -13.09
CA PRO A 140 -24.71 -4.63 -12.02
C PRO A 140 -25.29 -3.26 -12.37
N ILE A 141 -25.68 -2.50 -11.35
CA ILE A 141 -26.30 -1.16 -11.53
C ILE A 141 -25.38 -0.19 -12.26
N THR A 142 -24.06 -0.33 -12.11
CA THR A 142 -23.04 0.51 -12.75
C THR A 142 -22.94 0.33 -14.26
N ARG A 143 -23.66 -0.64 -14.84
CA ARG A 143 -23.75 -0.86 -16.28
C ARG A 143 -25.10 -0.48 -16.87
N TRP A 144 -26.00 0.06 -16.05
CA TRP A 144 -27.31 0.46 -16.54
C TRP A 144 -27.19 1.72 -17.39
N GLU A 145 -27.54 1.59 -18.66
CA GLU A 145 -27.56 2.69 -19.64
C GLU A 145 -28.92 3.38 -19.71
N LYS A 146 -29.94 2.83 -19.03
CA LYS A 146 -31.29 3.38 -19.03
C LYS A 146 -31.30 4.74 -18.32
N PHE A 147 -31.74 5.78 -19.02
CA PHE A 147 -31.87 7.12 -18.48
C PHE A 147 -33.04 7.15 -17.48
N TRP A 148 -32.76 7.50 -16.23
CA TRP A 148 -33.76 7.74 -15.19
C TRP A 148 -34.28 9.19 -15.33
N ASN A 149 -35.10 9.45 -16.35
CA ASN A 149 -35.49 10.83 -16.74
C ASN A 149 -36.24 11.58 -15.64
N ASP A 150 -37.08 10.85 -14.91
CA ASP A 150 -38.07 11.40 -13.99
C ASP A 150 -37.67 11.28 -12.51
N GLU A 151 -36.52 10.64 -12.23
CA GLU A 151 -36.08 10.36 -10.86
C GLU A 151 -35.20 11.47 -10.29
N ALA A 152 -35.32 11.68 -8.98
CA ALA A 152 -34.53 12.68 -8.28
C ALA A 152 -33.03 12.33 -8.31
N GLN A 153 -32.19 13.37 -8.32
CA GLN A 153 -30.75 13.20 -8.23
C GLN A 153 -30.23 13.65 -6.88
N LEU A 154 -29.36 12.84 -6.29
CA LEU A 154 -28.68 13.20 -5.05
C LEU A 154 -27.83 14.45 -5.29
N GLU A 155 -28.06 15.56 -4.57
CA GLU A 155 -27.28 16.80 -4.74
C GLU A 155 -26.08 16.90 -3.80
N VAL A 156 -26.16 16.24 -2.63
CA VAL A 156 -25.18 16.32 -1.54
C VAL A 156 -24.71 14.92 -1.17
N ASN A 157 -23.46 14.76 -0.71
CA ASN A 157 -22.84 13.47 -0.37
C ASN A 157 -22.76 12.50 -1.56
N ARG A 158 -22.40 13.02 -2.75
CA ARG A 158 -22.26 12.18 -3.95
C ARG A 158 -21.04 11.26 -3.84
N PRO A 159 -21.18 9.98 -4.20
CA PRO A 159 -20.02 9.09 -4.29
C PRO A 159 -19.12 9.48 -5.47
N ILE A 160 -17.81 9.33 -5.27
CA ILE A 160 -16.81 9.31 -6.34
C ILE A 160 -16.75 7.93 -6.98
N ASP A 161 -16.23 7.88 -8.21
CA ASP A 161 -16.28 6.68 -9.03
C ASP A 161 -14.92 5.99 -9.09
N LEU A 162 -14.75 4.91 -8.32
CA LEU A 162 -13.47 4.20 -8.27
C LEU A 162 -13.09 3.49 -9.57
N ALA A 163 -13.94 3.42 -10.62
CA ALA A 163 -13.48 3.00 -11.95
C ALA A 163 -12.60 4.05 -12.63
N LYS A 164 -12.69 5.32 -12.23
CA LYS A 164 -11.84 6.39 -12.76
C LYS A 164 -10.51 6.38 -12.02
N ILE A 165 -9.41 6.26 -12.77
CA ILE A 165 -8.06 6.23 -12.19
C ILE A 165 -7.76 7.45 -11.31
N SER A 166 -8.26 8.63 -11.67
CA SER A 166 -8.11 9.85 -10.86
C SER A 166 -8.74 9.73 -9.48
N ASP A 167 -9.98 9.23 -9.43
CA ASP A 167 -10.79 9.10 -8.23
C ASP A 167 -10.25 7.94 -7.39
N PHE A 168 -9.88 6.83 -8.02
CA PHE A 168 -9.23 5.69 -7.38
C PHE A 168 -7.93 6.08 -6.70
N LEU A 169 -7.02 6.74 -7.43
CA LEU A 169 -5.74 7.18 -6.88
C LEU A 169 -5.92 8.27 -5.82
N GLN A 170 -6.92 9.15 -5.95
CA GLN A 170 -7.23 10.13 -4.90
C GLN A 170 -7.72 9.43 -3.63
N TYR A 171 -8.61 8.45 -3.76
CA TYR A 171 -9.13 7.67 -2.65
C TYR A 171 -8.05 6.81 -1.98
N SER A 172 -7.11 6.27 -2.77
CA SER A 172 -5.97 5.51 -2.26
C SER A 172 -4.80 6.38 -1.77
N SER A 173 -4.66 7.63 -2.21
CA SER A 173 -3.57 8.53 -1.76
C SER A 173 -3.94 9.33 -0.51
N GLY A 174 -5.22 9.68 -0.29
CA GLY A 174 -5.71 10.10 1.03
C GLY A 174 -5.63 8.99 2.09
N SER A 175 -4.97 7.87 1.76
CA SER A 175 -4.93 6.60 2.46
C SER A 175 -3.52 6.19 2.91
N THR A 176 -2.47 6.90 2.46
CA THR A 176 -1.24 6.95 3.24
C THR A 176 -1.59 7.63 4.55
N GLU A 177 -1.57 6.89 5.65
CA GLU A 177 -1.65 7.45 7.00
C GLU A 177 -0.86 8.76 6.99
N THR A 178 -1.56 9.86 7.23
CA THR A 178 -0.93 11.10 7.65
C THR A 178 -0.08 10.70 8.84
N ARG A 179 1.20 10.40 8.60
CA ARG A 179 2.22 10.43 9.64
C ARG A 179 1.94 11.74 10.34
N HIS A 180 1.79 11.69 11.66
CA HIS A 180 1.23 12.72 12.56
C HIS A 180 1.81 14.15 12.46
N PHE A 181 2.58 14.48 11.41
CA PHE A 181 3.32 15.72 11.17
C PHE A 181 3.32 16.22 9.71
N ASN A 182 2.71 15.51 8.73
CA ASN A 182 2.68 15.95 7.33
C ASN A 182 1.26 16.10 6.80
N SER A 183 0.91 17.29 6.30
CA SER A 183 -0.29 17.51 5.50
C SER A 183 0.08 17.47 4.02
N VAL A 184 -0.61 16.64 3.24
CA VAL A 184 -0.49 16.63 1.77
C VAL A 184 -1.75 17.25 1.22
N LYS A 185 -1.63 18.44 0.63
CA LYS A 185 -2.74 19.04 -0.14
C LYS A 185 -2.64 18.56 -1.58
N ILE A 186 -3.70 17.92 -2.04
CA ILE A 186 -3.80 17.38 -3.39
C ILE A 186 -4.76 18.27 -4.19
N ASP A 187 -4.26 18.87 -5.26
CA ASP A 187 -5.07 19.51 -6.29
C ASP A 187 -5.06 18.65 -7.57
N SER A 188 -5.82 19.04 -8.58
CA SER A 188 -5.83 18.51 -9.93
C SER A 188 -4.43 18.41 -10.55
N LEU A 189 -3.57 19.41 -10.36
CA LEU A 189 -2.26 19.48 -11.05
C LEU A 189 -1.06 19.17 -10.16
N TYR A 190 -1.18 19.37 -8.84
CA TYR A 190 -0.03 19.41 -7.95
C TYR A 190 -0.25 18.67 -6.65
N TYR A 191 0.83 18.09 -6.13
CA TYR A 191 0.96 17.69 -4.74
C TYR A 191 1.72 18.78 -3.98
N THR A 192 1.17 19.23 -2.84
CA THR A 192 1.88 20.08 -1.88
C THR A 192 2.15 19.28 -0.63
N LYS A 193 3.42 19.06 -0.30
CA LYS A 193 3.85 18.42 0.94
C LYS A 193 4.24 19.50 1.94
N SER A 194 3.66 19.48 3.13
CA SER A 194 3.98 20.41 4.22
C SER A 194 4.24 19.66 5.53
N SER A 195 5.15 20.18 6.35
CA SER A 195 5.49 19.64 7.67
C SER A 195 6.04 20.71 8.61
N GLU A 196 5.85 20.50 9.92
CA GLU A 196 6.55 21.23 10.99
C GLU A 196 8.06 20.86 11.04
N ASP A 197 8.45 19.67 10.53
CA ASP A 197 9.86 19.29 10.36
C ASP A 197 10.47 20.00 9.14
N ARG A 198 10.80 21.27 9.35
CA ARG A 198 11.35 22.16 8.33
C ARG A 198 12.65 21.63 7.72
N ASN A 199 13.51 21.04 8.55
CA ASN A 199 14.79 20.49 8.10
C ASN A 199 14.58 19.32 7.14
N LYS A 200 13.64 18.43 7.45
CA LYS A 200 13.27 17.33 6.57
C LYS A 200 12.69 17.81 5.26
N MET A 201 11.75 18.76 5.27
CA MET A 201 11.16 19.29 4.04
C MET A 201 12.20 19.97 3.15
N LYS A 202 13.09 20.76 3.75
CA LYS A 202 14.20 21.37 3.03
C LYS A 202 15.14 20.33 2.43
N ALA A 203 15.47 19.27 3.18
CA ALA A 203 16.31 18.20 2.70
C ALA A 203 15.66 17.43 1.53
N GLU A 204 14.38 17.10 1.62
CA GLU A 204 13.65 16.42 0.53
C GLU A 204 13.59 17.30 -0.74
N TYR A 205 13.30 18.60 -0.59
CA TYR A 205 13.33 19.57 -1.70
C TYR A 205 14.73 19.69 -2.32
N CYS A 206 15.75 19.96 -1.50
CA CYS A 206 17.12 20.17 -2.00
C CYS A 206 17.70 18.93 -2.68
N PHE A 207 17.26 17.71 -2.34
CA PHE A 207 17.74 16.47 -2.94
C PHE A 207 17.62 16.48 -4.47
N TYR A 208 16.47 16.89 -5.03
CA TYR A 208 16.27 16.93 -6.48
C TYR A 208 17.21 17.94 -7.16
N HIS A 209 17.41 19.09 -6.53
CA HIS A 209 18.24 20.16 -7.09
C HIS A 209 19.76 19.87 -6.99
N LEU A 210 20.16 19.04 -6.03
CA LEU A 210 21.54 18.55 -5.93
C LEU A 210 21.82 17.34 -6.84
N ALA A 211 20.77 16.66 -7.34
CA ALA A 211 20.93 15.53 -8.23
C ALA A 211 21.52 15.96 -9.59
N SER A 212 22.45 15.16 -10.11
CA SER A 212 23.03 15.39 -11.45
C SER A 212 21.97 15.32 -12.57
N GLU A 213 22.22 15.95 -13.71
CA GLU A 213 21.28 15.98 -14.84
C GLU A 213 20.82 14.59 -15.31
N ARG A 214 21.70 13.59 -15.30
CA ARG A 214 21.33 12.19 -15.62
C ARG A 214 20.37 11.56 -14.60
N MET A 215 20.38 12.02 -13.35
CA MET A 215 19.52 11.50 -12.29
C MET A 215 18.13 12.14 -12.29
N LYS A 216 18.00 13.42 -12.65
CA LYS A 216 16.72 14.14 -12.65
C LYS A 216 15.56 13.42 -13.39
N PRO A 217 15.78 12.76 -14.55
CA PRO A 217 14.73 11.98 -15.22
C PRO A 217 14.13 10.86 -14.39
N TRP A 218 14.82 10.34 -13.39
CA TRP A 218 14.32 9.25 -12.54
C TRP A 218 13.43 9.73 -11.39
N PHE A 219 13.48 11.01 -11.02
CA PHE A 219 12.75 11.56 -9.87
C PHE A 219 11.60 12.46 -10.31
N VAL A 220 10.61 12.61 -9.42
CA VAL A 220 9.62 13.68 -9.53
C VAL A 220 10.30 15.01 -9.17
N GLU A 221 10.12 16.00 -10.03
CA GLU A 221 10.64 17.35 -9.80
C GLU A 221 9.93 18.03 -8.64
N THR A 222 10.72 18.64 -7.76
CA THR A 222 10.26 19.48 -6.67
C THR A 222 10.45 20.96 -6.98
N PHE A 223 9.49 21.80 -6.63
CA PHE A 223 9.52 23.25 -6.88
C PHE A 223 8.68 24.02 -5.85
N ASP A 224 8.69 25.37 -5.92
CA ASP A 224 7.88 26.27 -5.07
C ASP A 224 8.05 26.00 -3.56
N PHE A 225 9.31 25.90 -3.10
CA PHE A 225 9.61 25.75 -1.67
C PHE A 225 9.25 27.01 -0.89
N LYS A 226 8.53 26.84 0.21
CA LYS A 226 8.13 27.90 1.15
C LYS A 226 8.49 27.49 2.56
N GLU A 227 8.95 28.46 3.34
CA GLU A 227 9.33 28.26 4.73
C GLU A 227 8.80 29.44 5.54
N ASP A 228 7.89 29.13 6.47
CA ASP A 228 7.33 30.07 7.42
C ASP A 228 7.85 29.75 8.84
N ASN A 229 7.41 30.51 9.85
CA ASN A 229 7.86 30.31 11.24
C ASN A 229 7.54 28.92 11.79
N ASP A 230 6.41 28.33 11.38
CA ASP A 230 5.87 27.09 11.96
C ASP A 230 6.02 25.86 11.05
N GLN A 231 6.17 26.05 9.73
CA GLN A 231 6.14 24.96 8.77
C GLN A 231 6.91 25.26 7.48
N SER A 232 7.36 24.21 6.80
CA SER A 232 7.90 24.28 5.45
C SER A 232 7.05 23.45 4.49
N SER A 233 7.03 23.85 3.23
CA SER A 233 6.34 23.14 2.17
C SER A 233 7.05 23.20 0.84
N TYR A 234 6.79 22.23 -0.03
CA TYR A 234 7.18 22.26 -1.44
C TYR A 234 6.13 21.57 -2.30
N ARG A 235 6.24 21.74 -3.61
CA ARG A 235 5.31 21.20 -4.60
C ARG A 235 5.96 20.23 -5.55
N MET A 236 5.15 19.32 -6.08
CA MET A 236 5.50 18.35 -7.10
C MET A 236 4.36 18.26 -8.12
N MET A 237 4.69 17.85 -9.35
CA MET A 237 3.68 17.51 -10.35
C MET A 237 2.89 16.28 -9.92
N ARG A 238 1.56 16.33 -10.10
CA ARG A 238 0.70 15.18 -9.86
C ARG A 238 0.77 14.20 -11.02
N TYR A 239 1.35 13.03 -10.76
CA TYR A 239 1.30 11.89 -11.66
C TYR A 239 0.17 10.95 -11.26
N TYR A 240 -0.66 10.57 -12.23
CA TYR A 240 -1.75 9.61 -12.03
C TYR A 240 -1.27 8.16 -12.20
N PHE A 241 -0.20 7.82 -11.48
CA PHE A 241 0.37 6.47 -11.43
C PHE A 241 0.27 5.92 -10.02
N ALA A 242 -0.05 4.64 -9.91
CA ALA A 242 0.05 3.94 -8.63
C ALA A 242 1.53 3.69 -8.29
N ASP A 243 1.81 3.64 -7.00
CA ASP A 243 3.08 3.10 -6.53
C ASP A 243 3.16 1.59 -6.80
N ALA A 244 4.39 1.08 -6.90
CA ALA A 244 4.63 -0.32 -7.18
C ALA A 244 4.21 -1.23 -6.01
N ALA A 245 4.08 -0.71 -4.77
CA ALA A 245 3.67 -1.53 -3.64
C ALA A 245 2.18 -1.88 -3.75
N LEU A 246 1.34 -0.91 -4.13
CA LEU A 246 -0.07 -1.17 -4.44
C LEU A 246 -0.22 -2.23 -5.54
N GLN A 247 0.58 -2.12 -6.61
CA GLN A 247 0.60 -3.09 -7.70
C GLN A 247 1.05 -4.49 -7.24
N TRP A 248 2.06 -4.54 -6.38
CA TRP A 248 2.64 -5.76 -5.86
C TRP A 248 1.69 -6.52 -4.92
N ILE A 249 1.12 -5.83 -3.92
CA ILE A 249 0.21 -6.47 -2.95
C ILE A 249 -1.08 -6.98 -3.59
N HIS A 250 -1.46 -6.38 -4.71
CA HIS A 250 -2.61 -6.80 -5.50
C HIS A 250 -2.26 -7.76 -6.64
N ASN A 251 -1.03 -8.26 -6.73
CA ASN A 251 -0.62 -9.21 -7.76
C ASN A 251 -0.97 -8.72 -9.18
N ALA A 252 -0.78 -7.42 -9.42
CA ALA A 252 -1.03 -6.80 -10.73
C ALA A 252 0.09 -7.09 -11.73
N PHE A 253 1.27 -7.48 -11.25
CA PHE A 253 2.39 -7.85 -12.09
C PHE A 253 2.25 -9.29 -12.61
N THR A 254 2.53 -9.45 -13.90
CA THR A 254 2.77 -10.75 -14.54
C THR A 254 4.27 -10.92 -14.79
N GLU A 255 4.72 -12.10 -15.20
CA GLU A 255 6.13 -12.31 -15.61
C GLU A 255 6.53 -11.33 -16.73
N GLU A 256 5.62 -11.08 -17.67
CA GLU A 256 5.82 -10.18 -18.82
C GLU A 256 5.90 -8.71 -18.40
N THR A 257 5.10 -8.25 -17.43
CA THR A 257 5.09 -6.85 -17.00
C THR A 257 6.11 -6.55 -15.89
N PHE A 258 6.48 -7.55 -15.09
CA PHE A 258 7.46 -7.42 -14.02
C PHE A 258 8.90 -7.32 -14.52
N LEU A 259 9.25 -8.05 -15.59
CA LEU A 259 10.59 -8.00 -16.15
C LEU A 259 11.01 -6.58 -16.62
N PRO A 260 10.22 -5.87 -17.44
CA PRO A 260 10.51 -4.48 -17.81
C PRO A 260 10.61 -3.52 -16.61
N PHE A 261 9.79 -3.75 -15.58
CA PHE A 261 9.83 -2.97 -14.34
C PHE A 261 11.18 -3.13 -13.62
N ILE A 262 11.62 -4.38 -13.38
CA ILE A 262 12.92 -4.64 -12.76
C ILE A 262 14.08 -4.15 -13.64
N GLN A 263 14.00 -4.33 -14.96
CA GLN A 263 15.04 -3.84 -15.87
C GLN A 263 15.22 -2.32 -15.80
N ARG A 264 14.13 -1.56 -15.60
CA ARG A 264 14.22 -0.10 -15.37
C ARG A 264 14.85 0.25 -14.05
N ILE A 265 14.56 -0.50 -12.99
CA ILE A 265 15.25 -0.36 -11.71
C ILE A 265 16.74 -0.65 -11.87
N MET A 266 17.11 -1.72 -12.60
CA MET A 266 18.51 -2.04 -12.87
C MET A 266 19.19 -0.95 -13.69
N ALA A 267 18.51 -0.39 -14.70
CA ALA A 267 19.02 0.74 -15.47
C ALA A 267 19.26 1.97 -14.59
N PHE A 268 18.33 2.31 -13.70
CA PHE A 268 18.56 3.36 -12.69
C PHE A 268 19.81 3.07 -11.86
N LEU A 269 19.91 1.86 -11.28
CA LEU A 269 21.03 1.49 -10.40
C LEU A 269 22.39 1.55 -11.10
N SER A 270 22.44 1.18 -12.39
CA SER A 270 23.65 1.23 -13.23
C SER A 270 24.02 2.64 -13.69
N ASP A 271 23.05 3.53 -13.89
CA ASP A 271 23.27 4.90 -14.39
C ASP A 271 23.71 5.89 -13.30
N ARG A 272 23.64 5.48 -12.02
CA ARG A 272 23.97 6.34 -10.87
C ARG A 272 25.41 6.87 -10.97
N PRO A 273 25.62 8.18 -10.77
CA PRO A 273 26.96 8.73 -10.57
C PRO A 273 27.72 7.94 -9.48
N GLN A 274 29.02 7.81 -9.67
CA GLN A 274 29.95 7.19 -8.72
C GLN A 274 30.94 8.23 -8.20
N LYS A 275 31.29 8.11 -6.92
CA LYS A 275 32.32 8.90 -6.25
C LYS A 275 33.39 7.94 -5.76
N ALA A 276 34.59 8.03 -6.32
CA ALA A 276 35.73 7.26 -5.82
C ALA A 276 36.04 7.67 -4.38
N VAL A 277 36.33 6.70 -3.53
CA VAL A 277 36.64 6.91 -2.12
C VAL A 277 37.79 6.01 -1.71
N ASP A 278 38.50 6.37 -0.65
CA ASP A 278 39.48 5.47 -0.07
C ASP A 278 38.78 4.34 0.71
N ARG A 279 39.61 3.36 1.10
CA ARG A 279 39.13 2.17 1.82
C ARG A 279 38.55 2.51 3.19
N ASP A 280 39.05 3.55 3.85
CA ASP A 280 38.63 3.91 5.20
C ASP A 280 37.26 4.63 5.16
N GLU A 281 37.03 5.53 4.20
CA GLU A 281 35.74 6.17 3.93
C GLU A 281 34.68 5.12 3.54
N MET A 282 35.03 4.15 2.68
CA MET A 282 34.14 3.04 2.33
C MET A 282 33.80 2.18 3.57
N LEU A 283 34.82 1.75 4.33
CA LEU A 283 34.63 0.92 5.52
C LEU A 283 33.74 1.62 6.55
N GLN A 284 33.97 2.91 6.79
CA GLN A 284 33.17 3.72 7.70
C GLN A 284 31.71 3.81 7.23
N THR A 285 31.48 4.06 5.94
CA THR A 285 30.13 4.14 5.36
C THR A 285 29.40 2.80 5.46
N THR A 286 30.06 1.70 5.10
CA THR A 286 29.51 0.34 5.17
C THR A 286 29.15 -0.03 6.62
N ARG A 287 30.06 0.19 7.58
CA ARG A 287 29.78 -0.10 9.00
C ARG A 287 28.69 0.78 9.58
N GLU A 288 28.61 2.05 9.19
CA GLU A 288 27.53 2.92 9.66
C GLU A 288 26.17 2.39 9.24
N LEU A 289 26.04 1.95 7.98
CA LEU A 289 24.77 1.44 7.43
C LEU A 289 24.38 0.07 7.98
N TYR A 290 25.34 -0.86 8.06
CA TYR A 290 25.06 -2.28 8.28
C TYR A 290 25.43 -2.78 9.67
N VAL A 291 26.21 -2.04 10.47
CA VAL A 291 26.60 -2.43 11.84
C VAL A 291 26.06 -1.42 12.84
N ASN A 292 26.60 -0.20 12.85
CA ASN A 292 26.32 0.79 13.89
C ASN A 292 24.83 1.12 13.96
N LYS A 293 24.18 1.31 12.80
CA LYS A 293 22.73 1.53 12.73
C LYS A 293 21.93 0.38 13.30
N VAL A 294 22.29 -0.87 13.01
CA VAL A 294 21.62 -2.07 13.53
C VAL A 294 21.78 -2.14 15.04
N GLU A 295 23.00 -2.02 15.55
CA GLU A 295 23.29 -2.08 16.98
C GLU A 295 22.56 -0.98 17.77
N LYS A 296 22.59 0.26 17.26
CA LYS A 296 21.88 1.40 17.84
C LYS A 296 20.37 1.15 17.90
N ARG A 297 19.78 0.65 16.81
CA ARG A 297 18.33 0.40 16.71
C ARG A 297 17.88 -0.77 17.56
N ILE A 298 18.66 -1.86 17.62
CA ILE A 298 18.39 -2.98 18.52
C ILE A 298 18.47 -2.55 19.98
N LYS A 299 19.47 -1.73 20.34
CA LYS A 299 19.56 -1.17 21.69
C LYS A 299 18.32 -0.33 22.02
N GLN A 300 17.92 0.58 21.14
CA GLN A 300 16.68 1.37 21.32
C GLN A 300 15.45 0.49 21.51
N PHE A 301 15.33 -0.58 20.72
CA PHE A 301 14.25 -1.55 20.83
C PHE A 301 14.24 -2.22 22.21
N LEU A 302 15.37 -2.78 22.64
CA LEU A 302 15.51 -3.48 23.92
C LEU A 302 15.46 -2.57 25.14
N ASP A 303 15.72 -1.27 25.00
CA ASP A 303 15.57 -0.31 26.09
C ASP A 303 14.09 0.07 26.32
N SER A 304 13.24 -0.07 25.30
CA SER A 304 11.80 0.22 25.38
C SER A 304 11.01 -0.86 26.13
N HIS A 305 9.96 -0.47 26.85
CA HIS A 305 9.10 -1.41 27.57
C HIS A 305 8.43 -2.43 26.63
N LEU A 306 7.87 -1.97 25.50
CA LEU A 306 7.24 -2.84 24.51
C LEU A 306 8.26 -3.78 23.85
N GLY A 307 9.46 -3.30 23.50
CA GLY A 307 10.48 -4.15 22.90
C GLY A 307 10.99 -5.24 23.84
N LYS A 308 11.15 -4.96 25.15
CA LYS A 308 11.45 -5.99 26.16
C LYS A 308 10.36 -7.05 26.23
N LYS A 309 9.09 -6.64 26.23
CA LYS A 309 7.94 -7.55 26.25
C LYS A 309 7.92 -8.45 25.01
N ILE A 310 8.07 -7.87 23.83
CA ILE A 310 8.10 -8.62 22.56
C ILE A 310 9.29 -9.60 22.55
N ASN A 311 10.49 -9.17 22.95
CA ASN A 311 11.66 -10.02 23.02
C ASN A 311 11.43 -11.23 23.95
N LEU A 312 10.83 -11.01 25.13
CA LEU A 312 10.51 -12.08 26.08
C LEU A 312 9.49 -13.07 25.51
N GLN A 313 8.46 -12.57 24.84
CA GLN A 313 7.44 -13.43 24.20
C GLN A 313 8.05 -14.31 23.11
N LEU A 314 8.93 -13.73 22.29
CA LEU A 314 9.61 -14.45 21.21
C LEU A 314 10.60 -15.47 21.75
N SER A 315 11.48 -15.08 22.69
CA SER A 315 12.49 -15.99 23.25
C SER A 315 11.88 -17.12 24.07
N ALA A 316 10.68 -16.92 24.65
CA ALA A 316 9.93 -17.98 25.31
C ALA A 316 9.35 -19.00 24.31
N SER A 317 9.07 -18.59 23.06
CA SER A 317 8.62 -19.51 22.01
C SER A 317 9.77 -20.33 21.42
N ASP A 318 10.90 -19.68 21.13
CA ASP A 318 12.13 -20.31 20.68
C ASP A 318 13.30 -19.34 20.94
N ALA A 319 14.33 -19.84 21.62
CA ALA A 319 15.50 -19.05 22.03
C ALA A 319 16.26 -18.47 20.81
N GLU A 320 16.14 -19.09 19.63
CA GLU A 320 16.72 -18.57 18.39
C GLU A 320 16.11 -17.22 17.96
N PHE A 321 14.94 -16.84 18.48
CA PHE A 321 14.33 -15.52 18.23
C PHE A 321 14.76 -14.45 19.24
N GLU A 322 15.59 -14.78 20.23
CA GLU A 322 16.13 -13.75 21.12
C GLU A 322 16.89 -12.71 20.30
N ILE A 323 16.54 -11.43 20.47
CA ILE A 323 17.10 -10.36 19.64
C ILE A 323 18.62 -10.26 19.78
N LYS A 324 19.18 -10.54 20.95
CA LYS A 324 20.63 -10.57 21.16
C LYS A 324 21.31 -11.72 20.44
N HIS A 325 20.65 -12.87 20.35
CA HIS A 325 21.12 -14.01 19.55
C HIS A 325 21.10 -13.68 18.06
N LEU A 326 19.97 -13.18 17.53
CA LEU A 326 19.85 -12.75 16.14
C LEU A 326 20.86 -11.66 15.78
N GLN A 327 21.07 -10.68 16.66
CA GLN A 327 22.09 -9.64 16.51
C GLN A 327 23.48 -10.24 16.34
N SER A 328 23.87 -11.15 17.26
CA SER A 328 25.19 -11.78 17.24
C SER A 328 25.39 -12.62 15.98
N ARG A 329 24.39 -13.42 15.62
CA ARG A 329 24.37 -14.26 14.41
C ARG A 329 24.52 -13.42 13.14
N TYR A 330 23.77 -12.32 13.02
CA TYR A 330 23.90 -11.37 11.91
C TYR A 330 25.33 -10.77 11.83
N LEU A 331 25.87 -10.28 12.95
CA LEU A 331 27.19 -9.66 12.99
C LEU A 331 28.31 -10.64 12.66
N ASP A 332 28.20 -11.90 13.06
CA ASP A 332 29.19 -12.93 12.73
C ASP A 332 29.21 -13.26 11.24
N ILE A 333 28.03 -13.41 10.62
CA ILE A 333 27.93 -13.57 9.17
C ILE A 333 28.47 -12.33 8.46
N TYR A 334 28.10 -11.13 8.92
CA TYR A 334 28.60 -9.87 8.35
C TYR A 334 30.12 -9.78 8.40
N ARG A 335 30.77 -10.10 9.53
CA ARG A 335 32.24 -10.08 9.65
C ARG A 335 32.91 -11.01 8.63
N SER A 336 32.30 -12.16 8.33
CA SER A 336 32.83 -13.11 7.34
C SER A 336 32.74 -12.58 5.90
N LEU A 337 31.81 -11.66 5.62
CA LEU A 337 31.53 -11.13 4.28
C LEU A 337 31.91 -9.65 4.10
N GLU A 338 32.30 -8.93 5.15
CA GLU A 338 32.59 -7.48 5.15
C GLU A 338 33.56 -7.08 4.04
N LYS A 339 34.60 -7.89 3.79
CA LYS A 339 35.59 -7.60 2.74
C LYS A 339 34.96 -7.49 1.34
N LYS A 340 33.88 -8.21 1.06
CA LYS A 340 33.18 -8.15 -0.24
C LYS A 340 32.34 -6.87 -0.40
N LEU A 341 32.06 -6.17 0.69
CA LEU A 341 31.35 -4.88 0.72
C LEU A 341 32.33 -3.68 0.68
N LEU A 342 33.64 -3.92 0.63
CA LEU A 342 34.63 -2.84 0.50
C LEU A 342 34.90 -2.59 -0.98
N LEU A 343 34.08 -1.74 -1.57
CA LEU A 343 34.19 -1.30 -2.96
C LEU A 343 35.04 -0.02 -3.07
N ASP A 344 35.44 0.34 -4.29
CA ASP A 344 36.32 1.50 -4.53
C ASP A 344 35.55 2.82 -4.75
N SER A 345 34.20 2.77 -4.75
CA SER A 345 33.37 3.94 -4.95
C SER A 345 32.01 3.86 -4.24
N LEU A 346 31.55 5.02 -3.77
CA LEU A 346 30.15 5.25 -3.39
C LEU A 346 29.33 5.59 -4.63
N CYS A 347 28.00 5.52 -4.53
CA CYS A 347 27.11 5.94 -5.60
C CYS A 347 26.05 6.92 -5.10
N PHE A 348 25.46 7.68 -6.02
CA PHE A 348 24.24 8.44 -5.74
C PHE A 348 23.17 7.48 -5.18
N GLY A 349 22.47 7.87 -4.12
CA GLY A 349 21.52 6.98 -3.44
C GLY A 349 20.15 7.60 -3.27
N HIS A 350 19.10 6.88 -3.68
CA HIS A 350 17.74 7.19 -3.27
C HIS A 350 17.59 7.07 -1.74
N GLY A 351 18.20 6.04 -1.16
CA GLY A 351 18.21 5.75 0.27
C GLY A 351 16.99 4.97 0.77
N ASP A 352 15.83 5.11 0.13
CA ASP A 352 14.65 4.30 0.45
C ASP A 352 13.80 3.85 -0.77
N PRO A 353 14.37 3.24 -1.82
CA PRO A 353 13.61 2.84 -3.01
C PRO A 353 12.83 1.53 -2.79
N CYS A 354 12.06 1.46 -1.71
CA CYS A 354 11.03 0.42 -1.56
C CYS A 354 9.90 0.68 -2.55
N PHE A 355 9.09 -0.32 -2.85
CA PHE A 355 8.05 -0.23 -3.89
C PHE A 355 7.03 0.90 -3.66
N SER A 356 6.75 1.28 -2.40
CA SER A 356 5.86 2.40 -2.10
C SER A 356 6.41 3.76 -2.55
N ASN A 357 7.72 3.85 -2.80
CA ASN A 357 8.42 5.05 -3.25
C ASN A 357 8.75 5.02 -4.74
N ILE A 358 8.15 4.09 -5.51
CA ILE A 358 8.32 3.94 -6.95
C ILE A 358 6.96 4.04 -7.63
N LEU A 359 6.69 5.16 -8.30
CA LEU A 359 5.56 5.29 -9.19
C LEU A 359 5.86 4.55 -10.50
N TYR A 360 4.95 3.67 -10.92
CA TYR A 360 5.15 2.89 -12.14
C TYR A 360 3.86 2.74 -12.94
N ASP A 361 3.94 2.99 -14.25
CA ASP A 361 2.90 2.63 -15.19
C ASP A 361 3.36 1.44 -16.04
N GLN A 362 2.65 0.32 -15.92
CA GLN A 362 2.96 -0.91 -16.66
C GLN A 362 2.76 -0.73 -18.19
N THR A 363 1.88 0.19 -18.61
CA THR A 363 1.49 0.36 -20.02
C THR A 363 2.56 1.10 -20.82
N HIS A 364 3.00 2.25 -20.31
CA HIS A 364 3.99 3.10 -20.96
C HIS A 364 5.41 2.90 -20.38
N HIS A 365 5.55 1.98 -19.43
CA HIS A 365 6.77 1.69 -18.69
C HIS A 365 7.38 2.95 -18.04
N PHE A 366 6.55 3.89 -17.60
CA PHE A 366 7.02 5.11 -16.98
C PHE A 366 7.35 4.85 -15.51
N LEU A 367 8.59 5.14 -15.09
CA LEU A 367 9.05 4.93 -13.71
C LEU A 367 9.55 6.25 -13.13
N LYS A 368 9.05 6.61 -11.94
CA LYS A 368 9.53 7.76 -11.16
C LYS A 368 9.68 7.41 -9.70
N PHE A 369 10.80 7.82 -9.11
CA PHE A 369 11.01 7.77 -7.68
C PHE A 369 10.42 9.00 -6.99
N ILE A 370 9.91 8.79 -5.78
CA ILE A 370 9.40 9.81 -4.86
C ILE A 370 9.99 9.58 -3.47
N ASP A 371 9.91 10.59 -2.60
CA ASP A 371 10.33 10.49 -1.20
C ASP A 371 11.75 9.91 -0.99
N PRO A 372 12.80 10.53 -1.59
CA PRO A 372 14.18 10.14 -1.31
C PRO A 372 14.57 10.47 0.13
N LYS A 373 15.74 9.97 0.58
CA LYS A 373 16.29 10.21 1.94
C LYS A 373 16.46 11.69 2.34
N GLY A 374 16.39 12.60 1.37
CA GLY A 374 16.68 14.02 1.54
C GLY A 374 18.18 14.33 1.61
N ALA A 375 18.58 15.51 1.13
CA ALA A 375 19.94 16.02 1.20
C ALA A 375 19.93 17.55 1.12
N VAL A 376 20.69 18.21 1.98
CA VAL A 376 20.96 19.67 1.91
C VAL A 376 22.36 19.98 1.39
N ARG A 377 23.24 18.98 1.30
CA ARG A 377 24.57 19.07 0.69
C ARG A 377 24.88 17.84 -0.15
N GLU A 378 25.76 18.00 -1.12
CA GLU A 378 26.12 16.94 -2.06
C GLU A 378 26.69 15.69 -1.37
N GLU A 379 27.43 15.85 -0.27
CA GLU A 379 28.02 14.71 0.45
C GLU A 379 26.95 13.74 0.98
N GLN A 380 25.74 14.25 1.24
CA GLN A 380 24.62 13.46 1.74
C GLN A 380 23.92 12.65 0.65
N LEU A 381 24.21 12.88 -0.64
CA LEU A 381 23.65 12.09 -1.74
C LEU A 381 24.29 10.71 -1.83
N TRP A 382 25.57 10.61 -1.50
CA TRP A 382 26.35 9.37 -1.67
C TRP A 382 25.96 8.30 -0.64
N THR A 383 25.99 7.05 -1.06
CA THR A 383 25.72 5.88 -0.23
C THR A 383 26.48 4.65 -0.74
N HIS A 384 26.45 3.57 0.04
CA HIS A 384 27.01 2.29 -0.37
C HIS A 384 26.25 1.70 -1.58
N PRO A 385 26.94 1.19 -2.62
CA PRO A 385 26.31 0.70 -3.85
C PRO A 385 25.21 -0.35 -3.66
N PHE A 386 25.35 -1.23 -2.66
CA PHE A 386 24.34 -2.25 -2.36
C PHE A 386 23.09 -1.71 -1.64
N TYR A 387 23.13 -0.50 -1.07
CA TYR A 387 22.08 -0.06 -0.14
C TYR A 387 20.69 0.01 -0.79
N ASP A 388 20.59 0.67 -1.94
CA ASP A 388 19.33 0.82 -2.67
C ASP A 388 18.81 -0.51 -3.22
N ILE A 389 19.68 -1.38 -3.77
CA ILE A 389 19.24 -2.71 -4.24
C ILE A 389 18.77 -3.60 -3.08
N CYS A 390 19.35 -3.46 -1.88
CA CYS A 390 18.83 -4.15 -0.69
C CYS A 390 17.45 -3.63 -0.29
N LYS A 391 17.18 -2.34 -0.45
CA LYS A 391 15.85 -1.73 -0.24
C LYS A 391 14.81 -2.18 -1.27
N ILE A 392 15.23 -2.46 -2.50
CA ILE A 392 14.37 -3.08 -3.52
C ILE A 392 14.13 -4.56 -3.18
N SER A 393 15.18 -5.29 -2.80
CA SER A 393 15.10 -6.70 -2.35
C SER A 393 14.17 -6.85 -1.15
N HIS A 394 14.19 -5.88 -0.24
CA HIS A 394 13.28 -5.79 0.91
C HIS A 394 11.80 -5.89 0.48
N SER A 395 11.42 -5.22 -0.60
CA SER A 395 10.10 -5.32 -1.23
C SER A 395 9.88 -6.66 -1.93
N VAL A 396 10.81 -7.06 -2.81
CA VAL A 396 10.66 -8.24 -3.69
C VAL A 396 10.82 -9.57 -2.95
N LEU A 397 11.97 -9.80 -2.33
CA LEU A 397 12.34 -11.06 -1.69
C LEU A 397 11.91 -11.08 -0.22
N GLY A 398 12.01 -9.95 0.47
CA GLY A 398 11.60 -9.77 1.86
C GLY A 398 10.09 -9.63 2.05
N ASN A 399 9.32 -9.41 0.98
CA ASN A 399 7.88 -9.17 1.03
C ASN A 399 7.48 -8.03 1.99
N TYR A 400 8.35 -7.02 2.17
CA TYR A 400 8.14 -5.90 3.10
C TYR A 400 6.78 -5.22 2.90
N ASP A 401 6.35 -5.01 1.66
CA ASP A 401 5.11 -4.30 1.36
C ASP A 401 3.86 -5.03 1.86
N PHE A 402 3.88 -6.37 1.91
CA PHE A 402 2.79 -7.14 2.52
C PHE A 402 2.73 -6.93 4.03
N ILE A 403 3.88 -6.93 4.71
CA ILE A 403 3.95 -6.68 6.15
C ILE A 403 3.54 -5.24 6.46
N ASN A 404 4.01 -4.28 5.66
CA ASN A 404 3.69 -2.87 5.84
C ASN A 404 2.18 -2.58 5.68
N ASN A 405 1.50 -3.34 4.82
CA ASN A 405 0.05 -3.26 4.57
C ASN A 405 -0.79 -4.22 5.42
N ASP A 406 -0.24 -4.82 6.49
CA ASP A 406 -0.94 -5.79 7.37
C ASP A 406 -1.56 -6.99 6.63
N LEU A 407 -0.97 -7.37 5.49
CA LEU A 407 -1.34 -8.54 4.71
C LEU A 407 -0.55 -9.77 5.17
N PHE A 408 -0.54 -10.01 6.48
CA PHE A 408 0.11 -11.15 7.10
C PHE A 408 -0.64 -11.61 8.34
N GLN A 409 -0.29 -12.79 8.82
CA GLN A 409 -0.71 -13.34 10.09
C GLN A 409 0.50 -13.98 10.78
N VAL A 410 0.62 -13.73 12.08
CA VAL A 410 1.56 -14.45 12.93
C VAL A 410 0.76 -15.50 13.69
N SER A 411 1.16 -16.76 13.56
CA SER A 411 0.47 -17.93 14.08
C SER A 411 1.46 -18.87 14.77
N PHE A 412 0.96 -19.88 15.47
CA PHE A 412 1.77 -21.01 15.94
C PHE A 412 1.40 -22.24 15.13
N ASP A 413 2.40 -23.01 14.70
CA ASP A 413 2.17 -24.32 14.08
C ASP A 413 1.88 -25.42 15.12
N ASP A 414 1.61 -26.64 14.65
CA ASP A 414 1.34 -27.82 15.49
C ASP A 414 2.49 -28.17 16.46
N LYS A 415 3.68 -27.61 16.24
CA LYS A 415 4.88 -27.80 17.08
C LYS A 415 5.11 -26.60 18.01
N ASN A 416 4.13 -25.70 18.15
CA ASN A 416 4.21 -24.44 18.89
C ASN A 416 5.34 -23.51 18.41
N ARG A 417 5.73 -23.61 17.13
CA ARG A 417 6.72 -22.70 16.54
C ARG A 417 6.00 -21.50 15.95
N LEU A 418 6.58 -20.33 16.11
CA LEU A 418 6.05 -19.11 15.54
C LEU A 418 6.20 -19.11 14.01
N CYS A 419 5.11 -18.86 13.31
CA CYS A 419 5.05 -18.84 11.85
C CYS A 419 4.54 -17.50 11.33
N LEU A 420 5.03 -17.11 10.15
CA LEU A 420 4.57 -15.92 9.41
C LEU A 420 3.88 -16.38 8.13
N ASP A 421 2.58 -16.19 8.07
CA ASP A 421 1.76 -16.47 6.90
C ASP A 421 1.46 -15.15 6.18
N LEU A 422 1.92 -15.02 4.94
CA LEU A 422 1.63 -13.85 4.12
C LEU A 422 0.34 -14.09 3.34
N LYS A 423 -0.55 -13.10 3.32
CA LYS A 423 -1.78 -13.12 2.51
C LYS A 423 -1.47 -12.72 1.07
N CYS A 424 -0.53 -13.44 0.44
CA CYS A 424 -0.09 -13.22 -0.93
C CYS A 424 -0.29 -14.47 -1.78
N PRO A 425 -0.64 -14.34 -3.08
CA PRO A 425 -0.47 -15.44 -4.01
C PRO A 425 1.02 -15.78 -4.20
N ASP A 426 1.30 -16.94 -4.80
CA ASP A 426 2.67 -17.38 -5.07
C ASP A 426 3.35 -16.46 -6.10
N ASN A 427 4.25 -15.62 -5.60
CA ASN A 427 5.06 -14.68 -6.40
C ASN A 427 6.46 -15.22 -6.70
N GLN A 428 6.72 -16.52 -6.51
CA GLN A 428 8.06 -17.10 -6.64
C GLN A 428 8.66 -16.89 -8.03
N LYS A 429 7.86 -16.94 -9.10
CA LYS A 429 8.34 -16.68 -10.46
C LYS A 429 8.84 -15.24 -10.63
N LEU A 430 8.14 -14.27 -10.06
CA LEU A 430 8.55 -12.86 -10.09
C LEU A 430 9.82 -12.64 -9.28
N LYS A 431 9.94 -13.28 -8.12
CA LYS A 431 11.18 -13.28 -7.32
C LYS A 431 12.36 -13.87 -8.09
N ASN A 432 12.13 -14.95 -8.84
CA ASN A 432 13.16 -15.56 -9.68
C ASN A 432 13.61 -14.59 -10.79
N ILE A 433 12.68 -13.87 -11.43
CA ILE A 433 13.03 -12.82 -12.41
C ILE A 433 13.98 -11.79 -11.79
N PHE A 434 13.68 -11.29 -10.59
CA PHE A 434 14.55 -10.35 -9.89
C PHE A 434 15.94 -10.94 -9.58
N ILE A 435 16.00 -12.18 -9.12
CA ILE A 435 17.26 -12.88 -8.86
C ILE A 435 18.09 -13.05 -10.14
N GLU A 436 17.46 -13.40 -11.27
CA GLU A 436 18.15 -13.51 -12.55
C GLU A 436 18.70 -12.16 -13.04
N GLU A 437 17.96 -11.06 -12.85
CA GLU A 437 18.45 -9.72 -13.17
C GLU A 437 19.62 -9.29 -12.25
N ILE A 438 19.61 -9.65 -10.97
CA ILE A 438 20.76 -9.47 -10.06
C ILE A 438 21.99 -10.24 -10.57
N LYS A 439 21.82 -11.50 -10.97
CA LYS A 439 22.91 -12.35 -11.49
C LYS A 439 23.51 -11.78 -12.78
N LYS A 440 22.68 -11.23 -13.69
CA LYS A 440 23.14 -10.57 -14.91
C LYS A 440 24.05 -9.38 -14.61
N GLN A 441 23.78 -8.65 -13.53
CA GLN A 441 24.61 -7.54 -13.04
C GLN A 441 25.83 -8.01 -12.22
N LYS A 442 26.04 -9.33 -12.09
CA LYS A 442 27.13 -9.96 -11.32
C LYS A 442 27.16 -9.54 -9.84
N LEU A 443 26.00 -9.19 -9.29
CA LEU A 443 25.86 -8.86 -7.87
C LEU A 443 25.68 -10.14 -7.05
N ASP A 444 26.31 -10.18 -5.88
CA ASP A 444 26.24 -11.33 -4.97
C ASP A 444 24.90 -11.31 -4.21
N ILE A 445 23.99 -12.23 -4.55
CA ILE A 445 22.68 -12.36 -3.92
C ILE A 445 22.78 -12.58 -2.41
N LYS A 446 23.80 -13.31 -1.95
CA LYS A 446 24.02 -13.60 -0.54
C LYS A 446 24.34 -12.33 0.25
N LEU A 447 25.10 -11.40 -0.34
CA LEU A 447 25.35 -10.09 0.24
C LEU A 447 24.09 -9.23 0.30
N ILE A 448 23.28 -9.25 -0.77
CA ILE A 448 22.00 -8.51 -0.81
C ILE A 448 21.08 -9.01 0.29
N ARG A 449 20.89 -10.33 0.42
CA ARG A 449 20.06 -10.94 1.47
C ARG A 449 20.59 -10.59 2.86
N LEU A 450 21.89 -10.71 3.12
CA LEU A 450 22.46 -10.31 4.40
C LEU A 450 22.19 -8.83 4.73
N CYS A 451 22.48 -7.94 3.79
CA CYS A 451 22.27 -6.50 3.96
C CYS A 451 20.78 -6.15 4.12
N GLU A 452 19.89 -6.91 3.49
CA GLU A 452 18.44 -6.78 3.67
C GLU A 452 17.99 -7.21 5.09
N ALA A 453 18.56 -8.26 5.67
CA ALA A 453 18.30 -8.62 7.07
C ALA A 453 18.62 -7.46 8.03
N SER A 454 19.68 -6.69 7.76
CA SER A 454 20.01 -5.48 8.52
C SER A 454 18.87 -4.45 8.51
N LEU A 455 18.13 -4.35 7.40
CA LEU A 455 17.01 -3.41 7.27
C LEU A 455 15.88 -3.81 8.22
N PHE A 456 15.45 -5.07 8.21
CA PHE A 456 14.42 -5.58 9.13
C PHE A 456 14.81 -5.39 10.60
N LEU A 457 16.04 -5.74 10.98
CA LEU A 457 16.53 -5.57 12.35
C LEU A 457 16.60 -4.09 12.77
N SER A 458 16.99 -3.20 11.86
CA SER A 458 17.12 -1.77 12.16
C SER A 458 15.77 -1.03 12.24
N MET A 459 14.69 -1.61 11.71
CA MET A 459 13.35 -1.02 11.71
C MET A 459 12.53 -1.33 12.97
N LEU A 460 12.92 -2.33 13.77
CA LEU A 460 12.16 -2.77 14.95
C LEU A 460 11.68 -1.63 15.88
N PRO A 461 12.55 -0.68 16.33
CA PRO A 461 12.11 0.38 17.23
C PRO A 461 11.17 1.40 16.57
N LEU A 462 11.11 1.46 15.24
CA LEU A 462 10.28 2.41 14.49
C LEU A 462 8.81 1.97 14.38
N HIS A 463 8.51 0.73 14.75
CA HIS A 463 7.18 0.12 14.60
C HIS A 463 6.65 -0.47 15.92
N LEU A 464 7.15 0.01 17.07
CA LEU A 464 6.76 -0.51 18.39
C LEU A 464 5.26 -0.44 18.67
N ASP A 465 4.56 0.54 18.08
CA ASP A 465 3.10 0.70 18.20
C ASP A 465 2.31 -0.39 17.45
N HIS A 466 2.98 -1.21 16.64
CA HIS A 466 2.41 -2.35 15.91
C HIS A 466 3.17 -3.65 16.22
N PRO A 467 2.95 -4.27 17.40
CA PRO A 467 3.70 -5.45 17.84
C PRO A 467 3.71 -6.62 16.85
N ASN A 468 2.60 -6.87 16.15
CA ASN A 468 2.52 -7.93 15.14
C ASN A 468 3.46 -7.67 13.95
N LYS A 469 3.61 -6.40 13.52
CA LYS A 469 4.55 -6.03 12.45
C LYS A 469 6.00 -6.27 12.90
N VAL A 470 6.32 -5.90 14.13
CA VAL A 470 7.65 -6.17 14.73
C VAL A 470 7.95 -7.67 14.74
N MET A 471 7.00 -8.50 15.17
CA MET A 471 7.15 -9.97 15.14
C MET A 471 7.37 -10.48 13.71
N ALA A 472 6.60 -9.99 12.74
CA ALA A 472 6.80 -10.35 11.33
C ALA A 472 8.19 -9.95 10.80
N PHE A 473 8.71 -8.77 11.17
CA PHE A 473 10.07 -8.35 10.80
C PHE A 473 11.15 -9.25 11.40
N ILE A 474 10.98 -9.69 12.65
CA ILE A 474 11.93 -10.59 13.32
C ILE A 474 11.91 -11.97 12.67
N LEU A 475 10.72 -12.53 12.41
CA LEU A 475 10.55 -13.78 11.68
C LEU A 475 11.20 -13.73 10.29
N THR A 476 10.98 -12.62 9.57
CA THR A 476 11.58 -12.41 8.25
C THR A 476 13.10 -12.29 8.32
N ALA A 477 13.63 -11.52 9.28
CA ALA A 477 15.08 -11.40 9.49
C ALA A 477 15.73 -12.75 9.80
N LYS A 478 15.15 -13.56 10.71
CA LYS A 478 15.64 -14.91 11.01
C LYS A 478 15.65 -15.78 9.76
N LYS A 479 14.55 -15.80 8.99
CA LYS A 479 14.45 -16.56 7.75
C LYS A 479 15.57 -16.20 6.77
N ILE A 480 15.86 -14.91 6.61
CA ILE A 480 16.97 -14.42 5.77
C ILE A 480 18.31 -14.94 6.28
N LEU A 481 18.56 -14.90 7.60
CA LEU A 481 19.81 -15.41 8.17
C LEU A 481 19.95 -16.93 8.00
N ASP A 482 18.85 -17.68 8.09
CA ASP A 482 18.82 -19.11 7.79
C ASP A 482 19.18 -19.39 6.32
N GLU A 483 18.61 -18.64 5.38
CA GLU A 483 18.93 -18.72 3.94
C GLU A 483 20.42 -18.45 3.68
N VAL A 484 20.95 -17.34 4.20
CA VAL A 484 22.35 -16.93 3.99
C VAL A 484 23.34 -17.94 4.57
N GLN A 485 23.00 -18.60 5.68
CA GLN A 485 23.86 -19.65 6.26
C GLN A 485 23.70 -21.02 5.59
N GLY A 486 22.50 -21.36 5.11
CA GLY A 486 22.20 -22.63 4.46
C GLY A 486 22.78 -22.77 3.04
N GLU A 487 23.07 -21.66 2.36
CA GLU A 487 23.78 -21.64 1.06
C GLU A 487 25.31 -21.84 1.23
N GLN A 488 25.73 -22.92 1.91
CA GLN A 488 27.14 -23.36 1.98
C GLN A 488 27.43 -24.53 1.04
#